data_AF-A0A352Z2I4-F1
#
_entry.id   AF-A0A352Z2I4-F1
#
_cell.length_a   1.000
_cell.length_b   1.000
_cell.length_c   1.000
_cell.angle_alpha   90.00
_cell.angle_beta   90.00
_cell.angle_gamma   90.00
#
_symmetry.space_group_name_H-M   'P 1'
#
loop_
_entity.id
_entity.type
_entity.pdbx_description
1 polymer ?
#
loop_
_entity_poly.entity_id
_entity_poly.type
_entity_poly.pdbx_seq_one_letter_code
_entity_poly.pdbx_strand_id
1 'polypeptide(L)'
;MKTLRFKTLSLFLIAGLIWTFQNSYSQNVKLDRQERKEVRKAQRTANYYMLDTLLHARNFVLVADYLKNQYGDMIPVSSMLNFIRINGNYGVIQTGSNFSRGYNGVGGVTAEGNVGNWEVFRDPKRLTHRLRFSLITNIGHYDVTMIVSSDNRATATVTGLWRGRLTWDGHLQTGGNSRVFKGQNTI
;
A
#
# COMPACT_ATOMS: atom_id res chain seq x y z
N MET A 1 11.26 19.53 62.49
CA MET A 1 10.63 19.59 61.15
C MET A 1 11.70 19.82 60.08
N LYS A 2 12.30 18.74 59.53
CA LYS A 2 13.44 18.77 58.58
C LYS A 2 13.10 18.12 57.22
N THR A 3 11.85 18.15 56.79
CA THR A 3 11.37 17.43 55.60
C THR A 3 11.26 18.30 54.33
N LEU A 4 11.46 19.61 54.45
CA LEU A 4 11.23 20.55 53.35
C LEU A 4 12.42 20.68 52.37
N ARG A 5 13.66 20.42 52.83
CA ARG A 5 14.87 20.54 51.97
C ARG A 5 15.14 19.32 51.09
N PHE A 6 14.55 18.16 51.38
CA PHE A 6 14.75 16.93 50.60
C PHE A 6 13.88 16.91 49.32
N LYS A 7 12.67 17.48 49.38
CA LYS A 7 11.74 17.52 48.23
C LYS A 7 12.20 18.48 47.13
N THR A 8 12.86 19.59 47.48
CA THR A 8 13.44 20.52 46.51
C THR A 8 14.66 19.93 45.80
N LEU A 9 15.50 19.16 46.53
CA LEU A 9 16.66 18.49 45.94
C LEU A 9 16.27 17.40 44.91
N SER A 10 15.19 16.65 45.18
CA SER A 10 14.63 15.69 44.21
C SER A 10 14.03 16.35 42.97
N LEU A 11 13.42 17.54 43.10
CA LEU A 11 12.85 18.27 41.96
C LEU A 11 13.94 18.75 40.99
N PHE A 12 15.09 19.19 41.50
CA PHE A 12 16.23 19.61 40.68
C PHE A 12 16.91 18.45 39.94
N LEU A 13 16.96 17.25 40.53
CA LEU A 13 17.49 16.06 39.87
C LEU A 13 16.63 15.58 38.68
N ILE A 14 15.30 15.68 38.81
CA ILE A 14 14.37 15.31 37.74
C ILE A 14 14.41 16.33 36.60
N ALA A 15 14.54 17.63 36.90
CA ALA A 15 14.69 18.67 35.89
C ALA A 15 16.01 18.56 35.11
N GLY A 16 17.11 18.18 35.75
CA GLY A 16 18.40 17.96 35.09
C GLY A 16 18.40 16.78 34.11
N LEU A 17 17.65 15.72 34.40
CA LEU A 17 17.45 14.58 33.47
C LEU A 17 16.65 14.99 32.23
N ILE A 18 15.62 15.83 32.37
CA ILE A 18 14.79 16.27 31.24
C ILE A 18 15.59 17.14 30.25
N TRP A 19 16.54 17.94 30.74
CA TRP A 19 17.39 18.79 29.89
C TRP A 19 18.46 18.01 29.11
N THR A 20 18.92 16.85 29.59
CA THR A 20 19.84 15.99 28.83
C THR A 20 19.13 15.16 27.77
N PHE A 21 17.83 14.87 27.92
CA PHE A 21 17.04 14.19 26.87
C PHE A 21 16.75 15.06 25.64
N GLN A 22 16.61 16.39 25.80
CA GLN A 22 16.28 17.28 24.67
C GLN A 22 17.47 17.52 23.72
N ASN A 23 18.72 17.40 24.19
CA ASN A 23 19.91 17.61 23.35
C ASN A 23 20.26 16.41 22.46
N SER A 24 19.69 15.22 22.71
CA SER A 24 19.99 14.00 21.95
C SER A 24 19.19 13.87 20.64
N TYR A 25 18.16 14.71 20.43
CA TYR A 25 17.26 14.61 19.27
C TYR A 25 17.66 15.48 18.06
N SER A 26 18.75 16.25 18.14
CA SER A 26 19.20 17.14 17.04
C SER A 26 20.54 16.75 16.42
N GLN A 27 21.01 15.52 16.62
CA GLN A 27 22.13 15.02 15.82
C GLN A 27 21.63 14.58 14.44
N ASN A 28 21.83 15.43 13.44
CA ASN A 28 21.89 15.03 12.04
C ASN A 28 23.08 14.07 11.85
N VAL A 29 22.96 12.83 12.32
CA VAL A 29 23.95 11.78 12.10
C VAL A 29 23.89 11.43 10.62
N LYS A 30 24.88 11.90 9.85
CA LYS A 30 25.13 11.38 8.50
C LYS A 30 25.57 9.93 8.66
N LEU A 31 24.61 9.01 8.70
CA LEU A 31 24.85 7.57 8.71
C LEU A 31 25.87 7.22 7.62
N ASP A 32 26.79 6.31 7.89
CA ASP A 32 27.71 5.84 6.86
C ASP A 32 26.92 5.12 5.73
N ARG A 33 27.49 5.01 4.53
CA ARG A 33 26.86 4.29 3.41
C ARG A 33 26.52 2.85 3.79
N GLN A 34 27.34 2.21 4.63
CA GLN A 34 27.10 0.84 5.08
C GLN A 34 25.92 0.76 6.05
N GLU A 35 25.89 1.64 7.06
CA GLU A 35 24.79 1.72 8.02
C GLU A 35 23.45 1.99 7.33
N ARG A 36 23.41 2.90 6.34
CA ARG A 36 22.19 3.14 5.54
C ARG A 36 21.69 1.90 4.82
N LYS A 37 22.59 1.03 4.34
CA LYS A 37 22.18 -0.22 3.68
C LYS A 37 21.58 -1.20 4.69
N GLU A 38 22.18 -1.32 5.86
CA GLU A 38 21.70 -2.20 6.93
C GLU A 38 20.34 -1.75 7.45
N VAL A 39 20.15 -0.45 7.70
CA VAL A 39 18.85 0.13 8.07
C VAL A 39 17.80 -0.15 6.99
N ARG A 40 18.12 0.06 5.70
CA ARG A 40 17.20 -0.26 4.61
C ARG A 40 16.85 -1.74 4.53
N LYS A 41 17.83 -2.62 4.79
CA LYS A 41 17.60 -4.07 4.80
C LYS A 41 16.68 -4.45 5.96
N ALA A 42 16.94 -3.96 7.16
CA ALA A 42 16.09 -4.17 8.33
C ALA A 42 14.67 -3.66 8.09
N GLN A 43 14.53 -2.46 7.52
CA GLN A 43 13.23 -1.88 7.18
C GLN A 43 12.46 -2.74 6.17
N ARG A 44 13.11 -3.20 5.10
CA ARG A 44 12.48 -4.07 4.09
C ARG A 44 12.04 -5.40 4.71
N THR A 45 12.85 -5.99 5.58
CA THR A 45 12.49 -7.22 6.29
C THR A 45 11.28 -6.99 7.21
N ALA A 46 11.26 -5.89 7.98
CA ALA A 46 10.12 -5.54 8.82
C ALA A 46 8.84 -5.31 7.99
N ASN A 47 8.95 -4.55 6.90
CA ASN A 47 7.84 -4.30 5.99
C ASN A 47 7.31 -5.59 5.35
N TYR A 48 8.17 -6.55 5.02
CA TYR A 48 7.77 -7.85 4.51
C TYR A 48 6.80 -8.56 5.47
N TYR A 49 7.11 -8.64 6.76
CA TYR A 49 6.20 -9.25 7.75
C TYR A 49 4.92 -8.44 7.99
N MET A 50 5.02 -7.11 7.95
CA MET A 50 3.85 -6.23 8.03
C MET A 50 2.90 -6.46 6.84
N LEU A 51 3.45 -6.58 5.62
CA LEU A 51 2.69 -6.86 4.41
C LEU A 51 2.02 -8.23 4.48
N ASP A 52 2.67 -9.25 5.05
CA ASP A 52 2.04 -10.56 5.27
C ASP A 52 0.76 -10.41 6.08
N THR A 53 0.80 -9.65 7.18
CA THR A 53 -0.36 -9.39 8.04
C THR A 53 -1.44 -8.60 7.30
N LEU A 54 -1.06 -7.56 6.56
CA LEU A 54 -1.97 -6.71 5.79
C LEU A 54 -2.70 -7.49 4.68
N LEU A 55 -1.99 -8.35 3.96
CA LEU A 55 -2.57 -9.19 2.91
C LEU A 55 -3.52 -10.24 3.49
N HIS A 56 -3.17 -10.86 4.62
CA HIS A 56 -4.06 -11.82 5.30
C HIS A 56 -5.29 -11.13 5.92
N ALA A 57 -5.17 -9.88 6.37
CA ALA A 57 -6.29 -9.08 6.85
C ALA A 57 -7.25 -8.63 5.73
N ARG A 58 -6.84 -8.76 4.46
CA ARG A 58 -7.63 -8.38 3.27
C ARG A 58 -8.18 -6.94 3.35
N ASN A 59 -7.36 -5.99 3.81
CA ASN A 59 -7.79 -4.60 3.94
C ASN A 59 -6.72 -3.63 3.44
N PHE A 60 -6.76 -3.36 2.13
CA PHE A 60 -5.77 -2.52 1.47
C PHE A 60 -6.28 -1.95 0.15
N VAL A 61 -5.52 -0.98 -0.36
CA VAL A 61 -5.73 -0.40 -1.69
C VAL A 61 -4.43 -0.38 -2.44
N LEU A 62 -4.38 -1.01 -3.62
CA LEU A 62 -3.37 -0.75 -4.63
C LEU A 62 -3.80 0.49 -5.40
N VAL A 63 -3.04 1.57 -5.27
CA VAL A 63 -3.23 2.76 -6.10
C VAL A 63 -2.24 2.71 -7.26
N ALA A 64 -2.72 2.93 -8.48
CA ALA A 64 -1.86 2.91 -9.66
C ALA A 64 -1.20 4.27 -9.88
N ASP A 65 0.08 4.24 -10.21
CA ASP A 65 0.80 5.35 -10.83
C ASP A 65 0.73 5.20 -12.35
N TYR A 66 0.67 3.96 -12.84
CA TYR A 66 0.59 3.63 -14.25
C TYR A 66 -0.37 2.48 -14.53
N LEU A 67 -0.96 2.51 -15.72
CA LEU A 67 -1.64 1.37 -16.33
C LEU A 67 -0.82 0.84 -17.50
N LYS A 68 -0.68 -0.47 -17.58
CA LYS A 68 0.01 -1.16 -18.68
C LYS A 68 -0.94 -2.11 -19.40
N ASN A 69 -1.04 -1.97 -20.72
CA ASN A 69 -1.88 -2.85 -21.54
C ASN A 69 -1.16 -4.15 -21.90
N GLN A 70 -1.85 -5.05 -22.60
CA GLN A 70 -1.29 -6.34 -23.03
C GLN A 70 -0.11 -6.24 -24.02
N TYR A 71 0.00 -5.14 -24.75
CA TYR A 71 1.05 -4.89 -25.76
C TYR A 71 2.30 -4.27 -25.16
N GLY A 72 2.23 -3.84 -23.89
CA GLY A 72 3.36 -3.27 -23.17
C GLY A 72 3.30 -1.77 -23.01
N ASP A 73 2.34 -1.09 -23.65
CA ASP A 73 2.17 0.36 -23.53
C ASP A 73 1.81 0.70 -22.10
N MET A 74 2.51 1.71 -21.56
CA MET A 74 2.38 2.15 -20.18
C MET A 74 2.01 3.62 -20.15
N ILE A 75 0.89 3.95 -19.52
CA ILE A 75 0.38 5.31 -19.40
C ILE A 75 0.36 5.73 -17.93
N PRO A 76 0.82 6.95 -17.59
CA PRO A 76 0.64 7.50 -16.25
C PRO A 76 -0.83 7.80 -16.00
N VAL A 77 -1.30 7.57 -14.78
CA VAL A 77 -2.71 7.75 -14.40
C VAL A 77 -2.86 8.44 -13.06
N SER A 78 -4.06 8.98 -12.78
CA SER A 78 -4.38 9.49 -11.44
C SER A 78 -4.69 8.31 -10.50
N SER A 79 -3.87 8.18 -9.47
CA SER A 79 -4.00 7.17 -8.40
C SER A 79 -5.35 7.21 -7.69
N MET A 80 -6.01 8.38 -7.68
CA MET A 80 -7.33 8.56 -7.05
C MET A 80 -8.47 7.90 -7.85
N LEU A 81 -8.27 7.70 -9.16
CA LEU A 81 -9.28 7.16 -10.08
C LEU A 81 -8.92 5.75 -10.58
N ASN A 82 -7.70 5.27 -10.31
CA ASN A 82 -7.19 4.01 -10.83
C ASN A 82 -6.63 3.18 -9.67
N PHE A 83 -7.42 2.25 -9.17
CA PHE A 83 -7.06 1.48 -7.98
C PHE A 83 -7.72 0.09 -7.96
N ILE A 84 -7.14 -0.80 -7.15
CA ILE A 84 -7.75 -2.05 -6.72
C ILE A 84 -7.87 -2.00 -5.20
N ARG A 85 -9.09 -2.02 -4.68
CA ARG A 85 -9.38 -2.00 -3.24
C ARG A 85 -9.91 -3.35 -2.80
N ILE A 86 -9.40 -3.86 -1.68
CA ILE A 86 -9.89 -5.05 -1.00
C ILE A 86 -10.29 -4.68 0.42
N ASN A 87 -11.48 -5.08 0.83
CA ASN A 87 -12.01 -4.92 2.18
C ASN A 87 -12.78 -6.19 2.59
N GLY A 88 -12.09 -7.06 3.32
CA GLY A 88 -12.59 -8.38 3.70
C GLY A 88 -12.86 -9.24 2.48
N ASN A 89 -14.14 -9.58 2.26
CA ASN A 89 -14.58 -10.38 1.12
C ASN A 89 -15.13 -9.51 -0.03
N TYR A 90 -15.01 -8.18 0.06
CA TYR A 90 -15.47 -7.26 -0.97
C TYR A 90 -14.29 -6.59 -1.67
N GLY A 91 -14.39 -6.42 -2.98
CA GLY A 91 -13.35 -5.82 -3.80
C GLY A 91 -13.88 -4.86 -4.85
N VAL A 92 -13.05 -3.89 -5.22
CA VAL A 92 -13.32 -2.89 -6.27
C VAL A 92 -12.10 -2.80 -7.17
N ILE A 93 -12.30 -2.92 -8.48
CA ILE A 93 -11.32 -2.59 -9.51
C ILE A 93 -11.86 -1.39 -10.24
N GLN A 94 -11.10 -0.29 -10.23
CA GLN A 94 -11.49 0.94 -10.90
C GLN A 94 -10.40 1.42 -11.85
N THR A 95 -10.85 1.85 -13.02
CA THR A 95 -10.10 2.69 -13.94
C THR A 95 -10.86 3.99 -14.18
N GLY A 96 -10.15 5.08 -14.43
CA GLY A 96 -10.78 6.37 -14.72
C GLY A 96 -9.79 7.38 -15.29
N SER A 97 -10.31 8.36 -16.03
CA SER A 97 -9.54 9.45 -16.64
C SER A 97 -10.04 10.82 -16.18
N ASN A 98 -9.13 11.76 -15.94
CA ASN A 98 -9.49 13.17 -15.68
C ASN A 98 -10.03 13.88 -16.93
N PHE A 99 -9.70 13.37 -18.11
CA PHE A 99 -10.17 13.89 -19.39
C PHE A 99 -11.39 13.08 -19.81
N SER A 100 -12.56 13.73 -19.91
CA SER A 100 -13.88 13.17 -20.22
C SER A 100 -14.02 12.55 -21.63
N ARG A 101 -12.94 12.10 -22.25
CA ARG A 101 -12.97 11.40 -23.53
C ARG A 101 -11.99 10.24 -23.49
N GLY A 102 -12.52 9.06 -23.16
CA GLY A 102 -11.82 7.80 -23.42
C GLY A 102 -11.59 7.70 -24.93
N TYR A 103 -10.37 7.98 -25.37
CA TYR A 103 -9.95 7.82 -26.77
C TYR A 103 -8.73 6.89 -26.92
N ASN A 104 -8.26 6.33 -25.80
CA ASN A 104 -7.41 5.13 -25.75
C ASN A 104 -8.17 3.90 -25.21
N GLY A 105 -9.52 3.97 -25.13
CA GLY A 105 -10.38 2.84 -24.76
C GLY A 105 -10.67 2.62 -23.28
N VAL A 106 -10.23 3.49 -22.37
CA VAL A 106 -10.54 3.41 -20.93
C VAL A 106 -11.44 4.57 -20.54
N GLY A 107 -12.73 4.44 -20.84
CA GLY A 107 -13.78 5.13 -20.09
C GLY A 107 -13.76 4.61 -18.64
N GLY A 108 -14.28 5.40 -17.69
CA GLY A 108 -14.30 4.95 -16.29
C GLY A 108 -15.08 3.65 -16.15
N VAL A 109 -14.41 2.58 -15.73
CA VAL A 109 -15.05 1.29 -15.43
C VAL A 109 -14.83 0.99 -13.96
N THR A 110 -15.91 0.70 -13.26
CA THR A 110 -15.88 0.24 -11.87
C THR A 110 -16.46 -1.16 -11.84
N ALA A 111 -15.63 -2.16 -11.51
CA ALA A 111 -16.05 -3.52 -11.28
C ALA A 111 -15.99 -3.78 -9.78
N GLU A 112 -17.12 -4.13 -9.16
CA GLU A 112 -17.17 -4.37 -7.73
C GLU A 112 -18.01 -5.57 -7.35
N GLY A 113 -17.61 -6.25 -6.27
CA GLY A 113 -18.31 -7.42 -5.79
C GLY A 113 -17.46 -8.29 -4.88
N ASN A 114 -17.73 -9.60 -4.90
CA ASN A 114 -17.18 -10.54 -3.93
C ASN A 114 -15.82 -11.09 -4.38
N VAL A 115 -14.90 -11.17 -3.43
CA VAL A 115 -13.56 -11.74 -3.58
C VAL A 115 -13.60 -13.24 -3.31
N GLY A 116 -13.15 -14.05 -4.26
CA GLY A 116 -13.02 -15.50 -4.16
C GLY A 116 -11.57 -15.97 -4.35
N ASN A 117 -11.33 -17.28 -4.18
CA ASN A 117 -10.06 -17.96 -4.52
C ASN A 117 -8.80 -17.26 -4.01
N TRP A 118 -8.83 -16.76 -2.78
CA TRP A 118 -7.74 -15.95 -2.20
C TRP A 118 -6.55 -16.80 -1.77
N GLU A 119 -5.42 -16.60 -2.43
CA GLU A 119 -4.17 -17.30 -2.18
C GLU A 119 -3.00 -16.33 -2.03
N VAL A 120 -2.25 -16.46 -0.94
CA VAL A 120 -1.03 -15.67 -0.68
C VAL A 120 0.18 -16.60 -0.68
N PHE A 121 1.13 -16.32 -1.57
CA PHE A 121 2.40 -17.01 -1.69
C PHE A 121 3.53 -16.09 -1.23
N ARG A 122 4.34 -16.58 -0.29
CA ARG A 122 5.47 -15.87 0.29
C ARG A 122 6.77 -16.22 -0.43
N ASP A 123 7.60 -15.22 -0.72
CA ASP A 123 8.99 -15.39 -1.15
C ASP A 123 9.92 -14.59 -0.22
N PRO A 124 10.36 -15.20 0.90
CA PRO A 124 11.24 -14.54 1.87
C PRO A 124 12.60 -14.16 1.29
N LYS A 125 13.08 -14.87 0.26
CA LYS A 125 14.38 -14.60 -0.37
C LYS A 125 14.35 -13.30 -1.16
N ARG A 126 13.23 -13.04 -1.85
CA ARG A 126 13.02 -11.81 -2.62
C ARG A 126 12.31 -10.71 -1.83
N LEU A 127 11.85 -11.00 -0.61
CA LEU A 127 11.01 -10.12 0.20
C LEU A 127 9.76 -9.66 -0.55
N THR A 128 9.10 -10.62 -1.21
CA THR A 128 7.88 -10.39 -2.00
C THR A 128 6.75 -11.33 -1.60
N HIS A 129 5.53 -10.89 -1.85
CA HIS A 129 4.31 -11.68 -1.78
C HIS A 129 3.69 -11.74 -3.17
N ARG A 130 3.23 -12.91 -3.58
CA ARG A 130 2.36 -13.08 -4.74
C ARG A 130 0.97 -13.42 -4.24
N LEU A 131 0.00 -12.62 -4.64
CA LEU A 131 -1.41 -12.79 -4.31
C LEU A 131 -2.16 -13.23 -5.58
N ARG A 132 -3.08 -14.19 -5.43
CA ARG A 132 -4.07 -14.54 -6.44
C ARG A 132 -5.46 -14.51 -5.83
N PHE A 133 -6.42 -13.96 -6.56
CA PHE A 133 -7.82 -13.99 -6.17
C PHE A 133 -8.71 -13.78 -7.38
N SER A 134 -9.97 -14.14 -7.25
CA SER A 134 -11.02 -13.81 -8.21
C SER A 134 -11.92 -12.70 -7.66
N LEU A 135 -12.47 -11.88 -8.55
CA LEU A 135 -13.47 -10.87 -8.24
C LEU A 135 -14.72 -11.13 -9.08
N ILE A 136 -15.81 -11.45 -8.40
CA ILE A 136 -17.12 -11.71 -9.00
C ILE A 136 -17.96 -10.45 -8.86
N THR A 137 -18.29 -9.82 -9.99
CA THR A 137 -18.98 -8.53 -10.04
C THR A 137 -20.24 -8.61 -10.88
N ASN A 138 -21.04 -7.55 -10.86
CA ASN A 138 -22.21 -7.41 -11.74
C ASN A 138 -21.86 -7.29 -13.23
N ILE A 139 -20.63 -6.87 -13.57
CA ILE A 139 -20.19 -6.66 -14.97
C ILE A 139 -19.22 -7.74 -15.47
N GLY A 140 -18.89 -8.73 -14.65
CA GLY A 140 -18.05 -9.86 -15.04
C GLY A 140 -17.29 -10.54 -13.91
N HIS A 141 -16.59 -11.59 -14.28
CA HIS A 141 -15.65 -12.33 -13.44
C HIS A 141 -14.23 -11.97 -13.84
N TYR A 142 -13.41 -11.63 -12.84
CA TYR A 142 -12.03 -11.22 -13.04
C TYR A 142 -11.08 -12.07 -12.21
N ASP A 143 -9.96 -12.48 -12.81
CA ASP A 143 -8.84 -13.07 -12.10
C ASP A 143 -7.75 -12.02 -11.91
N VAL A 144 -7.26 -11.91 -10.68
CA VAL A 144 -6.23 -10.94 -10.31
C VAL A 144 -5.00 -11.68 -9.81
N THR A 145 -3.87 -11.40 -10.45
CA THR A 145 -2.55 -11.80 -9.94
C THR A 145 -1.77 -10.55 -9.57
N MET A 146 -1.36 -10.46 -8.31
CA MET A 146 -0.64 -9.31 -7.77
C MET A 146 0.71 -9.74 -7.20
N ILE A 147 1.75 -8.95 -7.45
CA ILE A 147 3.04 -9.07 -6.79
C ILE A 147 3.25 -7.83 -5.94
N VAL A 148 3.65 -8.01 -4.69
CA VAL A 148 3.90 -6.94 -3.73
C VAL A 148 5.30 -7.10 -3.18
N SER A 149 6.12 -6.06 -3.23
CA SER A 149 7.46 -6.03 -2.65
C SER A 149 7.51 -5.26 -1.34
N SER A 150 8.52 -5.55 -0.53
CA SER A 150 8.76 -4.95 0.80
C SER A 150 8.91 -3.42 0.85
N ASP A 151 9.02 -2.76 -0.31
CA ASP A 151 8.99 -1.31 -0.48
C ASP A 151 7.58 -0.78 -0.79
N ASN A 152 6.55 -1.60 -0.56
CA ASN A 152 5.14 -1.35 -0.85
C ASN A 152 4.82 -1.17 -2.34
N ARG A 153 5.78 -1.38 -3.25
CA ARG A 153 5.50 -1.46 -4.68
C ARG A 153 4.65 -2.67 -4.96
N ALA A 154 3.67 -2.50 -5.82
CA ALA A 154 2.79 -3.57 -6.22
C ALA A 154 2.40 -3.47 -7.70
N THR A 155 2.35 -4.62 -8.34
CA THR A 155 1.94 -4.78 -9.73
C THR A 155 0.83 -5.81 -9.77
N ALA A 156 -0.37 -5.42 -10.17
CA ALA A 156 -1.52 -6.30 -10.28
C ALA A 156 -1.97 -6.41 -11.72
N THR A 157 -2.03 -7.64 -12.23
CA THR A 157 -2.58 -7.94 -13.55
C THR A 157 -3.98 -8.49 -13.37
N VAL A 158 -4.93 -7.87 -14.04
CA VAL A 158 -6.33 -8.28 -14.09
C VAL A 158 -6.64 -8.84 -15.47
N THR A 159 -7.23 -10.02 -15.48
CA THR A 159 -7.81 -10.67 -16.66
C THR A 159 -9.28 -10.92 -16.41
N GLY A 160 -10.10 -10.95 -17.46
CA GLY A 160 -11.53 -11.24 -17.34
C GLY A 160 -12.05 -12.02 -18.53
N LEU A 161 -13.36 -11.93 -18.78
CA LEU A 161 -14.06 -12.67 -19.83
C LEU A 161 -13.61 -12.31 -21.26
N TRP A 162 -13.14 -11.08 -21.48
CA TRP A 162 -12.69 -10.61 -22.79
C TRP A 162 -11.20 -10.84 -23.00
N ARG A 163 -10.80 -11.00 -24.27
CA ARG A 163 -9.38 -11.18 -24.62
C ARG A 163 -8.58 -9.95 -24.20
N GLY A 164 -7.76 -10.12 -23.17
CA GLY A 164 -6.69 -9.21 -22.82
C GLY A 164 -6.44 -9.10 -21.34
N ARG A 165 -5.50 -8.22 -20.99
CA ARG A 165 -5.13 -7.94 -19.62
C ARG A 165 -4.79 -6.47 -19.45
N LEU A 166 -5.07 -5.98 -18.26
CA LEU A 166 -4.66 -4.66 -17.81
C LEU A 166 -3.87 -4.81 -16.52
N THR A 167 -2.76 -4.09 -16.42
CA THR A 167 -1.87 -4.14 -15.27
C THR A 167 -1.83 -2.78 -14.57
N TRP A 168 -2.15 -2.77 -13.28
CA TRP A 168 -1.95 -1.64 -12.37
C TRP A 168 -0.55 -1.74 -11.81
N ASP A 169 0.28 -0.72 -12.04
CA ASP A 169 1.60 -0.59 -11.44
C ASP A 169 1.61 0.62 -10.50
N GLY A 170 1.95 0.40 -9.23
CA GLY A 170 1.97 1.47 -8.25
C GLY A 170 2.33 0.96 -6.86
N HIS A 171 1.57 1.37 -5.85
CA HIS A 171 1.91 1.13 -4.44
C HIS A 171 0.69 0.73 -3.61
N LEU A 172 0.92 -0.09 -2.57
CA LEU A 172 -0.08 -0.42 -1.57
C LEU A 172 -0.23 0.67 -0.50
N GLN A 173 -1.48 0.95 -0.16
CA GLN A 173 -1.89 1.75 0.99
C GLN A 173 -2.78 0.91 1.90
N THR A 174 -2.70 1.14 3.22
CA THR A 174 -3.62 0.55 4.19
C THR A 174 -5.02 1.11 3.96
N GLY A 175 -6.06 0.27 4.12
CA GLY A 175 -7.44 0.66 3.76
C GLY A 175 -7.98 1.90 4.50
N GLY A 176 -7.49 2.19 5.71
CA GLY A 176 -7.86 3.40 6.46
C GLY A 176 -7.15 4.70 6.03
N ASN A 177 -6.03 4.59 5.31
CA ASN A 177 -5.20 5.74 4.92
C ASN A 177 -5.40 6.16 3.44
N SER A 178 -6.24 5.47 2.67
CA SER A 178 -6.40 5.75 1.24
C SER A 178 -7.51 6.78 0.97
N ARG A 179 -7.18 7.80 0.17
CA ARG A 179 -8.13 8.83 -0.32
C ARG A 179 -8.52 8.54 -1.77
N VAL A 180 -8.99 7.32 -2.07
CA VAL A 180 -9.42 6.93 -3.42
C VAL A 180 -10.91 7.20 -3.64
N PHE A 181 -11.28 7.68 -4.82
CA PHE A 181 -12.66 8.04 -5.17
C PHE A 181 -13.32 6.92 -5.97
N LYS A 182 -14.42 6.38 -5.46
CA LYS A 182 -15.26 5.43 -6.21
C LYS A 182 -16.15 6.17 -7.21
N GLY A 183 -16.13 5.76 -8.49
CA GLY A 183 -17.07 6.27 -9.50
C GLY A 183 -18.53 5.90 -9.16
N GLN A 184 -19.49 6.77 -9.46
CA GLN A 184 -20.92 6.47 -9.23
C GLN A 184 -21.39 5.38 -10.20
N ASN A 185 -22.16 4.40 -9.68
CA ASN A 185 -22.75 3.33 -10.49
C ASN A 185 -23.82 3.94 -11.42
N THR A 186 -23.57 4.03 -12.72
CA THR A 186 -24.62 4.30 -13.70
C THR A 186 -25.33 2.98 -14.01
N ILE A 187 -26.63 2.94 -13.67
CA ILE A 187 -27.58 1.85 -13.95
C ILE A 187 -27.73 1.66 -15.46
#